data_AF-A0A2I3MKC6-F1
#
_entry.id   AF-A0A2I3MKC6-F1
#
_cell.length_a   1.000
_cell.length_b   1.000
_cell.length_c   1.000
_cell.angle_alpha   90.00
_cell.angle_beta   90.00
_cell.angle_gamma   90.00
#
_symmetry.space_group_name_H-M   'P 1'
#
loop_
_entity.id
_entity.type
_entity.pdbx_description
1 polymer ?
#
loop_
_entity_poly.entity_id
_entity_poly.type
_entity_poly.pdbx_seq_one_letter_code
_entity_poly.pdbx_strand_id
1 'polypeptide(L)'
;MAATDIARQVGEGCRTVPLAGHVGFDSLPDQLVNKSVSQGFCFNILCVGETGLGKSTLMDTLFNTKFEGEPATHTQPGVQLQSNTYDLQESNVRLKLTIVSTVGFGDQINKEDSYKPIVEFIDAQFEAYLQEELKIRRVLHTYHDSRIHVCLYFIAPTGHSLKSLDLVTMKKLDSKVNIIPIIAKADAISKSELTKFKIKITSELVSNGVQIYQFPTDDESVAEINGTMNVSGSNFLTICFL
;
A
#
# COMPACT_ATOMS: atom_id res chain seq x y z
N MET A 1 20.21 19.09 -48.29
CA MET A 1 21.34 18.32 -48.84
C MET A 1 20.98 16.86 -48.76
N ALA A 2 21.22 16.11 -49.84
CA ALA A 2 20.65 14.80 -50.13
C ALA A 2 21.01 13.71 -49.10
N ALA A 3 20.02 12.97 -48.62
CA ALA A 3 20.22 11.66 -48.00
C ALA A 3 20.18 10.61 -49.11
N THR A 4 21.28 9.88 -49.28
CA THR A 4 21.45 8.80 -50.24
C THR A 4 20.74 7.55 -49.72
N ASP A 5 19.77 7.04 -50.48
CA ASP A 5 19.12 5.75 -50.21
C ASP A 5 20.12 4.61 -50.44
N ILE A 6 20.60 4.00 -49.36
CA ILE A 6 21.35 2.75 -49.42
C ILE A 6 20.34 1.60 -49.43
N ALA A 7 20.02 1.11 -50.63
CA ALA A 7 19.19 -0.08 -50.81
C ALA A 7 19.94 -1.33 -50.30
N ARG A 8 19.53 -1.84 -49.14
CA ARG A 8 20.03 -3.11 -48.58
C ARG A 8 19.27 -4.26 -49.25
N GLN A 9 19.96 -5.07 -50.05
CA GLN A 9 19.38 -6.27 -50.67
C GLN A 9 18.92 -7.25 -49.57
N VAL A 10 17.62 -7.57 -49.57
CA VAL A 10 17.00 -8.55 -48.66
C VAL A 10 17.16 -9.94 -49.28
N GLY A 11 17.85 -10.85 -48.60
CA GLY A 11 18.00 -12.24 -49.02
C GLY A 11 16.67 -13.01 -48.94
N GLU A 12 16.47 -13.95 -49.88
CA GLU A 12 15.29 -14.83 -49.94
C GLU A 12 15.14 -15.65 -48.65
N GLY A 13 14.06 -15.38 -47.91
CA GLY A 13 13.75 -16.02 -46.63
C GLY A 13 13.22 -15.09 -45.54
N CYS A 14 13.13 -13.78 -45.80
CA CYS A 14 12.57 -12.83 -44.83
C CYS A 14 11.03 -12.79 -44.91
N ARG A 15 10.34 -13.20 -43.84
CA ARG A 15 8.91 -12.89 -43.66
C ARG A 15 8.75 -11.38 -43.43
N THR A 16 8.19 -10.68 -44.41
CA THR A 16 7.75 -9.29 -44.25
C THR A 16 6.53 -9.25 -43.34
N VAL A 17 6.75 -9.01 -42.05
CA VAL A 17 5.66 -8.66 -41.14
C VAL A 17 5.29 -7.20 -41.46
N PRO A 18 4.06 -6.91 -41.93
CA PRO A 18 3.66 -5.52 -42.14
C PRO A 18 3.74 -4.80 -40.80
N LEU A 19 4.57 -3.76 -40.72
CA LEU A 19 4.70 -2.94 -39.53
C LEU A 19 3.35 -2.26 -39.27
N ALA A 20 2.66 -2.65 -38.21
CA ALA A 20 1.43 -2.02 -37.76
C ALA A 20 1.76 -0.66 -37.13
N GLY A 21 1.95 0.34 -37.98
CA GLY A 21 2.14 1.74 -37.57
C GLY A 21 3.58 2.19 -37.41
N HIS A 22 3.73 3.45 -37.02
CA HIS A 22 5.01 4.12 -36.80
C HIS A 22 5.70 3.52 -35.57
N VAL A 23 6.86 2.88 -35.78
CA VAL A 23 7.74 2.38 -34.72
C VAL A 23 9.01 3.24 -34.72
N GLY A 24 9.08 4.19 -33.80
CA GLY A 24 10.23 5.07 -33.60
C GLY A 24 10.65 5.14 -32.14
N PHE A 25 11.79 5.77 -31.85
CA PHE A 25 12.20 6.09 -30.47
C PHE A 25 11.15 6.95 -29.74
N ASP A 26 10.34 7.70 -30.50
CA ASP A 26 9.22 8.50 -30.01
C ASP A 26 8.07 7.66 -29.42
N SER A 27 7.97 6.38 -29.80
CA SER A 27 6.95 5.43 -29.33
C SER A 27 7.42 4.58 -28.15
N LEU A 28 8.68 4.71 -27.72
CA LEU A 28 9.22 3.99 -26.55
C LEU A 28 8.48 4.31 -25.24
N PRO A 29 8.07 5.56 -24.97
CA PRO A 29 7.26 5.85 -23.79
C PRO A 29 5.94 5.08 -23.82
N ASP A 30 5.24 5.09 -24.95
CA ASP A 30 3.98 4.38 -25.13
C ASP A 30 4.15 2.86 -25.04
N GLN A 31 5.25 2.32 -25.56
CA GLN A 31 5.59 0.90 -25.42
C GLN A 31 5.89 0.52 -23.97
N LEU A 32 6.56 1.39 -23.20
CA LEU A 32 6.83 1.16 -21.78
C LEU A 32 5.55 1.21 -20.95
N VAL A 33 4.67 2.17 -21.23
CA VAL A 33 3.34 2.30 -20.62
C VAL A 33 2.51 1.06 -20.94
N ASN A 34 2.39 0.68 -22.21
CA ASN A 34 1.63 -0.51 -22.62
C ASN A 34 2.20 -1.81 -22.07
N LYS A 35 3.54 -1.91 -21.93
CA LYS A 35 4.18 -3.06 -21.28
C LYS A 35 3.86 -3.13 -19.79
N SER A 36 3.86 -1.99 -19.10
CA SER A 36 3.51 -1.90 -17.68
C SER A 36 2.02 -2.19 -17.45
N VAL A 37 1.14 -1.65 -18.31
CA VAL A 37 -0.30 -1.89 -18.30
C VAL A 37 -0.64 -3.36 -18.60
N SER A 38 0.07 -3.99 -19.54
CA SER A 38 -0.17 -5.40 -19.90
C SER A 38 0.35 -6.39 -18.86
N GLN A 39 1.45 -6.07 -18.16
CA GLN A 39 1.96 -6.86 -17.03
C GLN A 39 1.06 -6.78 -15.79
N GLY A 40 0.32 -5.68 -15.64
CA GLY A 40 -0.52 -5.43 -14.46
C GLY A 40 0.30 -5.02 -13.24
N PHE A 41 -0.39 -4.57 -12.20
CA PHE A 41 0.22 -4.12 -10.95
C PHE A 41 -0.19 -5.06 -9.83
N CYS A 42 0.76 -5.42 -8.96
CA CYS A 42 0.45 -6.08 -7.69
C CYS A 42 0.49 -5.01 -6.60
N PHE A 43 -0.54 -4.93 -5.78
CA PHE A 43 -0.58 -4.00 -4.66
C PHE A 43 -1.02 -4.75 -3.41
N ASN A 44 -0.24 -4.62 -2.34
CA ASN A 44 -0.45 -5.37 -1.12
C ASN A 44 -0.59 -4.38 0.04
N ILE A 45 -1.77 -4.37 0.65
CA ILE A 45 -2.17 -3.46 1.72
C ILE A 45 -2.29 -4.27 3.01
N LEU A 46 -1.60 -3.83 4.06
CA LEU A 46 -1.78 -4.35 5.41
C LEU A 46 -2.67 -3.40 6.22
N CYS A 47 -3.77 -3.90 6.77
CA CYS A 47 -4.66 -3.16 7.65
C CYS A 47 -4.47 -3.61 9.10
N VAL A 48 -3.93 -2.73 9.94
CA VAL A 48 -3.68 -2.96 11.37
C VAL A 48 -4.62 -2.10 12.20
N GLY A 49 -5.26 -2.68 13.20
CA GLY A 49 -6.03 -1.91 14.18
C GLY A 49 -7.04 -2.76 14.92
N GLU A 50 -7.68 -2.19 15.93
CA GLU A 50 -8.62 -2.89 16.80
C GLU A 50 -9.80 -3.51 16.04
N THR A 51 -10.35 -4.59 16.59
CA THR A 51 -11.54 -5.24 16.04
C THR A 51 -12.73 -4.27 16.09
N GLY A 52 -13.45 -4.11 14.96
CA GLY A 52 -14.60 -3.21 14.89
C GLY A 52 -14.31 -1.73 14.58
N LEU A 53 -13.08 -1.39 14.17
CA LEU A 53 -12.74 -0.05 13.64
C LEU A 53 -13.12 0.17 12.16
N GLY A 54 -13.71 -0.84 11.50
CA GLY A 54 -14.18 -0.73 10.12
C GLY A 54 -13.10 -0.96 9.05
N LYS A 55 -12.07 -1.78 9.35
CA LYS A 55 -10.98 -2.11 8.42
C LYS A 55 -11.50 -2.63 7.07
N SER A 56 -12.38 -3.64 7.09
CA SER A 56 -12.97 -4.23 5.87
C SER A 56 -13.83 -3.22 5.13
N THR A 57 -14.66 -2.45 5.85
CA THR A 57 -15.53 -1.45 5.23
C THR A 57 -14.76 -0.32 4.55
N LEU A 58 -13.60 0.10 5.11
CA LEU A 58 -12.74 1.05 4.42
C LEU A 58 -12.25 0.47 3.09
N MET A 59 -11.83 -0.79 3.10
CA MET A 59 -11.37 -1.45 1.87
C MET A 59 -12.50 -1.52 0.84
N ASP A 60 -13.69 -1.94 1.26
CA ASP A 60 -14.87 -1.99 0.39
C ASP A 60 -15.17 -0.62 -0.24
N THR A 61 -15.03 0.45 0.55
CA THR A 61 -15.28 1.82 0.10
C THR A 61 -14.19 2.32 -0.85
N LEU A 62 -12.92 2.05 -0.54
CA LEU A 62 -11.79 2.49 -1.36
C LEU A 62 -11.80 1.86 -2.76
N PHE A 63 -12.18 0.59 -2.85
CA PHE A 63 -12.21 -0.14 -4.12
C PHE A 63 -13.62 -0.22 -4.73
N ASN A 64 -14.63 0.35 -4.06
CA ASN A 64 -16.04 0.31 -4.45
C ASN A 64 -16.52 -1.12 -4.79
N THR A 65 -15.98 -2.11 -4.09
CA THR A 65 -16.24 -3.54 -4.28
C THR A 65 -16.47 -4.19 -2.93
N LYS A 66 -17.52 -4.99 -2.79
CA LYS A 66 -17.75 -5.74 -1.55
C LYS A 66 -16.80 -6.92 -1.49
N PHE A 67 -15.82 -6.85 -0.59
CA PHE A 67 -14.93 -7.95 -0.30
C PHE A 67 -15.63 -8.90 0.67
N GLU A 68 -15.75 -10.17 0.30
CA GLU A 68 -16.24 -11.19 1.23
C GLU A 68 -15.21 -11.35 2.37
N GLY A 69 -15.59 -10.93 3.57
CA GLY A 69 -14.81 -11.09 4.79
C GLY A 69 -15.74 -11.40 5.94
N GLU A 70 -15.54 -12.53 6.59
CA GLU A 70 -16.29 -12.84 7.80
C GLU A 70 -15.92 -11.86 8.92
N PRO A 71 -16.89 -11.31 9.65
CA PRO A 71 -16.60 -10.43 10.78
C PRO A 71 -15.81 -11.21 11.83
N ALA A 72 -14.63 -10.69 12.17
CA ALA A 72 -13.81 -11.22 13.24
C ALA A 72 -14.61 -11.33 14.55
N THR A 73 -14.61 -12.50 15.17
CA THR A 73 -15.18 -12.69 16.50
C THR A 73 -14.25 -12.10 17.56
N HIS A 74 -14.84 -11.46 18.57
CA HIS A 74 -14.11 -10.83 19.70
C HIS A 74 -13.48 -11.84 20.69
N THR A 75 -13.42 -13.12 20.33
CA THR A 75 -13.06 -14.23 21.24
C THR A 75 -11.83 -14.99 20.76
N GLN A 76 -11.03 -14.40 19.88
CA GLN A 76 -9.81 -15.06 19.41
C GLN A 76 -8.73 -15.07 20.50
N PRO A 77 -8.04 -16.21 20.70
CA PRO A 77 -7.01 -16.33 21.74
C PRO A 77 -5.70 -15.59 21.41
N GLY A 78 -5.56 -15.06 20.18
CA GLY A 78 -4.34 -14.42 19.69
C GLY A 78 -4.61 -13.48 18.52
N VAL A 79 -3.58 -12.70 18.14
CA VAL A 79 -3.62 -11.90 16.91
C VAL A 79 -3.32 -12.79 15.71
N GLN A 80 -4.20 -12.79 14.71
CA GLN A 80 -4.02 -13.52 13.46
C GLN A 80 -4.09 -12.56 12.26
N LEU A 81 -3.44 -12.94 11.16
CA LEU A 81 -3.51 -12.19 9.90
C LEU A 81 -4.32 -12.99 8.88
N GLN A 82 -5.30 -12.34 8.28
CA GLN A 82 -6.09 -12.88 7.18
C GLN A 82 -5.71 -12.17 5.89
N SER A 83 -5.21 -12.92 4.91
CA SER A 83 -4.85 -12.40 3.59
C SER A 83 -5.87 -12.81 2.54
N ASN A 84 -6.48 -11.83 1.88
CA ASN A 84 -7.40 -12.04 0.77
C ASN A 84 -6.82 -11.39 -0.49
N THR A 85 -6.80 -12.12 -1.60
CA THR A 85 -6.31 -11.61 -2.89
C THR A 85 -7.49 -11.43 -3.85
N TYR A 86 -7.53 -10.27 -4.50
CA TYR A 86 -8.57 -9.87 -5.43
C TYR A 86 -7.93 -9.41 -6.74
N ASP A 87 -8.42 -9.93 -7.86
CA ASP A 87 -8.02 -9.46 -9.18
C ASP A 87 -9.03 -8.42 -9.65
N LEU A 88 -8.62 -7.15 -9.61
CA LEU A 88 -9.39 -5.99 -10.02
C LEU A 88 -8.93 -5.53 -11.41
N GLN A 89 -9.84 -4.98 -12.20
CA GLN A 89 -9.52 -4.38 -13.49
C GLN A 89 -10.08 -2.95 -13.53
N GLU A 90 -9.20 -1.97 -13.55
CA GLU A 90 -9.57 -0.56 -13.62
C GLU A 90 -9.00 0.07 -14.90
N SER A 91 -9.88 0.57 -15.78
CA SER A 91 -9.51 1.38 -16.97
C SER A 91 -8.37 0.78 -17.84
N ASN A 92 -8.45 -0.52 -18.13
CA ASN A 92 -7.47 -1.35 -18.88
C ASN A 92 -6.22 -1.82 -18.12
N VAL A 93 -6.10 -1.48 -16.84
CA VAL A 93 -5.03 -1.95 -15.96
C VAL A 93 -5.54 -3.12 -15.12
N ARG A 94 -4.80 -4.24 -15.13
CA ARG A 94 -5.06 -5.36 -14.22
C ARG A 94 -4.33 -5.11 -12.90
N LEU A 95 -5.06 -5.00 -11.82
CA LEU A 95 -4.55 -4.81 -10.47
C LEU A 95 -4.80 -6.08 -9.65
N LYS A 96 -3.75 -6.77 -9.26
CA LYS A 96 -3.81 -7.85 -8.27
C LYS A 96 -3.64 -7.23 -6.89
N LEU A 97 -4.76 -7.05 -6.19
CA LEU A 97 -4.80 -6.45 -4.87
C LEU A 97 -4.80 -7.54 -3.80
N THR A 98 -3.79 -7.55 -2.92
CA THR A 98 -3.78 -8.38 -1.72
C THR A 98 -4.09 -7.52 -0.51
N ILE A 99 -5.17 -7.82 0.19
CA ILE A 99 -5.54 -7.16 1.43
C ILE A 99 -5.24 -8.11 2.57
N VAL A 100 -4.33 -7.70 3.46
CA VAL A 100 -4.00 -8.42 4.68
C VAL A 100 -4.60 -7.66 5.85
N SER A 101 -5.49 -8.27 6.61
CA SER A 101 -6.14 -7.65 7.77
C SER A 101 -5.78 -8.37 9.05
N THR A 102 -5.53 -7.61 10.11
CA THR A 102 -5.30 -8.18 11.46
C THR A 102 -6.64 -8.45 12.16
N VAL A 103 -6.78 -9.65 12.71
CA VAL A 103 -7.90 -10.11 13.52
C VAL A 103 -7.44 -10.28 14.98
N GLY A 104 -8.25 -9.84 15.95
CA GLY A 104 -7.92 -9.99 17.37
C GLY A 104 -6.87 -9.01 17.91
N PHE A 105 -6.50 -7.99 17.12
CA PHE A 105 -5.56 -6.96 17.56
C PHE A 105 -6.17 -6.10 18.66
N GLY A 106 -5.53 -6.06 19.84
CA GLY A 106 -5.98 -5.26 20.98
C GLY A 106 -7.09 -5.88 21.84
N ASP A 107 -7.60 -7.08 21.49
CA ASP A 107 -8.66 -7.79 22.22
C ASP A 107 -8.12 -8.59 23.44
N GLN A 108 -6.84 -8.95 23.44
CA GLN A 108 -6.21 -9.71 24.52
C GLN A 108 -5.93 -8.86 25.77
N ILE A 109 -5.95 -9.50 26.95
CA ILE A 109 -5.58 -8.85 28.23
C ILE A 109 -4.08 -8.51 28.22
N ASN A 110 -3.22 -9.42 27.75
CA ASN A 110 -1.81 -9.15 27.54
C ASN A 110 -1.58 -8.61 26.13
N LYS A 111 -1.19 -7.33 26.03
CA LYS A 111 -1.04 -6.60 24.77
C LYS A 111 0.42 -6.35 24.38
N GLU A 112 1.38 -6.76 25.21
CA GLU A 112 2.80 -6.45 25.02
C GLU A 112 3.38 -7.05 23.73
N ASP A 113 2.87 -8.21 23.32
CA ASP A 113 3.39 -8.98 22.18
C ASP A 113 2.45 -9.03 20.96
N SER A 114 1.44 -8.16 20.93
CA SER A 114 0.45 -8.16 19.84
C SER A 114 1.04 -7.81 18.46
N TYR A 115 2.20 -7.15 18.41
CA TYR A 115 2.89 -6.81 17.17
C TYR A 115 3.72 -7.96 16.59
N LYS A 116 4.12 -8.96 17.40
CA LYS A 116 4.97 -10.08 16.96
C LYS A 116 4.45 -10.80 15.72
N PRO A 117 3.19 -11.29 15.68
CA PRO A 117 2.69 -12.01 14.50
C PRO A 117 2.62 -11.11 13.24
N ILE A 118 2.39 -9.81 13.41
CA ILE A 118 2.37 -8.85 12.30
C ILE A 118 3.77 -8.69 11.72
N VAL A 119 4.76 -8.51 12.59
CA VAL A 119 6.15 -8.35 12.20
C VAL A 119 6.70 -9.64 11.57
N GLU A 120 6.42 -10.80 12.18
CA GLU A 120 6.81 -12.11 11.64
C GLU A 120 6.21 -12.37 10.26
N PHE A 121 4.95 -11.97 10.05
CA PHE A 121 4.32 -12.05 8.73
C PHE A 121 5.06 -11.19 7.71
N ILE A 122 5.33 -9.93 8.02
CA ILE A 122 6.06 -9.02 7.11
C ILE A 122 7.46 -9.57 6.80
N ASP A 123 8.19 -10.03 7.81
CA ASP A 123 9.53 -10.61 7.65
C ASP A 123 9.49 -11.87 6.79
N ALA A 124 8.47 -12.72 6.94
CA ALA A 124 8.28 -13.91 6.11
C ALA A 124 8.06 -13.55 4.63
N GLN A 125 7.32 -12.47 4.34
CA GLN A 125 7.13 -11.99 2.96
C GLN A 125 8.44 -11.45 2.37
N PHE A 126 9.23 -10.72 3.17
CA PHE A 126 10.55 -10.25 2.74
C PHE A 126 11.53 -11.39 2.50
N GLU A 127 11.56 -12.38 3.39
CA GLU A 127 12.39 -13.57 3.23
C GLU A 127 12.00 -14.37 1.98
N ALA A 128 10.70 -14.56 1.73
CA ALA A 128 10.22 -15.24 0.53
C ALA A 128 10.69 -14.54 -0.76
N TYR A 129 10.67 -13.21 -0.78
CA TYR A 129 11.18 -12.43 -1.90
C TYR A 129 12.70 -12.57 -2.06
N LEU A 130 13.45 -12.47 -0.95
CA LEU A 130 14.91 -12.62 -0.95
C LEU A 130 15.33 -14.00 -1.45
N GLN A 131 14.66 -15.05 -1.00
CA GLN A 131 14.91 -16.43 -1.45
C GLN A 131 14.70 -16.57 -2.96
N GLU A 132 13.72 -15.88 -3.55
CA GLU A 132 13.52 -15.88 -4.99
C GLU A 132 14.65 -15.14 -5.73
N GLU A 133 15.11 -14.01 -5.21
CA GLU A 133 16.20 -13.22 -5.80
C GLU A 133 17.54 -13.99 -5.83
N LEU A 134 17.77 -14.81 -4.80
CA LEU A 134 18.96 -15.65 -4.66
C LEU A 134 18.96 -16.88 -5.59
N LYS A 135 17.84 -17.23 -6.25
CA LYS A 135 17.81 -18.38 -7.18
C LYS A 135 18.67 -18.13 -8.42
N ILE A 136 19.36 -19.19 -8.87
CA ILE A 136 20.23 -19.17 -10.06
C ILE A 136 19.43 -18.92 -11.35
N ARG A 137 18.21 -19.45 -11.45
CA ARG A 137 17.28 -19.19 -12.56
C ARG A 137 16.18 -18.23 -12.11
N ARG A 138 16.43 -16.93 -12.32
CA ARG A 138 15.53 -15.85 -11.91
C ARG A 138 14.36 -15.71 -12.88
N VAL A 139 13.14 -15.94 -12.39
CA VAL A 139 11.89 -15.60 -13.09
C VAL A 139 11.23 -14.38 -12.43
N LEU A 140 12.02 -13.33 -12.17
CA LEU A 140 11.55 -12.08 -11.54
C LEU A 140 10.42 -11.40 -12.32
N HIS A 141 10.37 -11.59 -13.64
CA HIS A 141 9.33 -11.01 -14.50
C HIS A 141 7.96 -11.69 -14.34
N THR A 142 7.92 -12.89 -13.74
CA THR A 142 6.69 -13.66 -13.48
C THR A 142 6.43 -13.81 -11.98
N TYR A 143 7.39 -13.43 -11.13
CA TYR A 143 7.25 -13.57 -9.70
C TYR A 143 6.30 -12.50 -9.16
N HIS A 144 5.30 -12.95 -8.41
CA HIS A 144 4.37 -12.07 -7.74
C HIS A 144 5.02 -11.51 -6.48
N ASP A 145 5.22 -10.20 -6.45
CA ASP A 145 5.69 -9.52 -5.24
C ASP A 145 4.61 -9.60 -4.16
N SER A 146 4.92 -10.31 -3.08
CA SER A 146 4.05 -10.53 -1.93
C SER A 146 4.38 -9.62 -0.74
N ARG A 147 5.35 -8.69 -0.91
CA ARG A 147 5.76 -7.74 0.12
C ARG A 147 4.65 -6.74 0.39
N ILE A 148 4.53 -6.31 1.64
CA ILE A 148 3.56 -5.28 2.03
C ILE A 148 4.06 -3.93 1.52
N HIS A 149 3.27 -3.28 0.66
CA HIS A 149 3.63 -1.98 0.08
C HIS A 149 3.26 -0.83 1.04
N VAL A 150 2.11 -0.97 1.71
CA VAL A 150 1.56 0.04 2.61
C VAL A 150 0.89 -0.62 3.81
N CYS A 151 1.06 -0.02 4.98
CA CYS A 151 0.41 -0.41 6.21
C CYS A 151 -0.55 0.70 6.65
N LEU A 152 -1.85 0.46 6.52
CA LEU A 152 -2.90 1.34 7.04
C LEU A 152 -3.12 1.04 8.52
N TYR A 153 -2.76 1.99 9.38
CA TYR A 153 -2.89 1.85 10.82
C TYR A 153 -4.13 2.59 11.33
N PHE A 154 -5.14 1.85 11.76
CA PHE A 154 -6.40 2.39 12.26
C PHE A 154 -6.29 2.75 13.74
N ILE A 155 -6.36 4.04 14.02
CA ILE A 155 -6.38 4.63 15.36
C ILE A 155 -7.83 4.83 15.77
N ALA A 156 -8.18 4.34 16.96
CA ALA A 156 -9.50 4.56 17.54
C ALA A 156 -9.72 6.05 17.87
N PRO A 157 -10.92 6.62 17.61
CA PRO A 157 -11.23 8.03 17.87
C PRO A 157 -11.49 8.28 19.37
N THR A 158 -10.45 8.19 20.20
CA THR A 158 -10.58 8.43 21.65
C THR A 158 -10.60 9.92 22.02
N GLY A 159 -10.19 10.81 21.12
CA GLY A 159 -10.15 12.28 21.32
C GLY A 159 -9.04 12.78 22.26
N HIS A 160 -8.28 11.88 22.89
CA HIS A 160 -7.22 12.22 23.83
C HIS A 160 -5.83 12.08 23.21
N SER A 161 -5.17 10.95 23.42
CA SER A 161 -3.81 10.62 23.00
C SER A 161 -3.77 9.28 22.27
N LEU A 162 -2.62 8.94 21.71
CA LEU A 162 -2.39 7.61 21.14
C LEU A 162 -2.41 6.56 22.27
N LYS A 163 -2.87 5.34 22.00
CA LYS A 163 -2.76 4.25 22.97
C LYS A 163 -1.30 3.77 23.03
N SER A 164 -0.86 3.34 24.20
CA SER A 164 0.50 2.79 24.37
C SER A 164 0.75 1.57 23.46
N LEU A 165 -0.29 0.76 23.22
CA LEU A 165 -0.24 -0.36 22.27
C LEU A 165 0.08 0.12 20.85
N ASP A 166 -0.56 1.19 20.41
CA ASP A 166 -0.37 1.73 19.07
C ASP A 166 1.04 2.30 18.91
N LEU A 167 1.52 3.01 19.93
CA LEU A 167 2.88 3.55 19.95
C LEU A 167 3.94 2.46 19.80
N VAL A 168 3.83 1.39 20.62
CA VAL A 168 4.78 0.27 20.60
C VAL A 168 4.72 -0.46 19.25
N THR A 169 3.51 -0.68 18.73
CA THR A 169 3.31 -1.40 17.46
C THR A 169 3.85 -0.60 16.28
N MET A 170 3.52 0.69 16.18
CA MET A 170 4.04 1.55 15.10
C MET A 170 5.56 1.66 15.14
N LYS A 171 6.16 1.79 16.32
CA LYS A 171 7.62 1.85 16.50
C LYS A 171 8.34 0.55 16.09
N LYS A 172 7.64 -0.57 16.01
CA LYS A 172 8.19 -1.85 15.52
C LYS A 172 7.98 -2.04 14.02
N LEU A 173 6.97 -1.38 13.45
CA LEU A 173 6.58 -1.50 12.05
C LEU A 173 7.20 -0.41 11.17
N ASP A 174 7.57 0.74 11.72
CA ASP A 174 8.05 1.93 10.98
C ASP A 174 9.28 1.66 10.11
N SER A 175 10.20 0.82 10.59
CA SER A 175 11.41 0.42 9.85
C SER A 175 11.16 -0.61 8.74
N LYS A 176 9.97 -1.20 8.67
CA LYS A 176 9.66 -2.33 7.78
C LYS A 176 8.64 -2.00 6.70
N VAL A 177 7.65 -1.17 7.02
CA VAL A 177 6.53 -0.87 6.12
C VAL A 177 6.20 0.62 6.15
N ASN A 178 5.68 1.10 5.03
CA ASN A 178 5.18 2.47 4.92
C ASN A 178 3.88 2.61 5.73
N ILE A 179 3.95 3.16 6.93
CA ILE A 179 2.79 3.35 7.80
C ILE A 179 2.02 4.60 7.40
N ILE A 180 0.74 4.45 7.09
CA ILE A 180 -0.22 5.53 6.94
C ILE A 180 -1.19 5.47 8.12
N PRO A 181 -1.09 6.39 9.09
CA PRO A 181 -2.02 6.43 10.20
C PRO A 181 -3.38 6.96 9.75
N ILE A 182 -4.43 6.29 10.20
CA ILE A 182 -5.82 6.55 9.82
C ILE A 182 -6.63 6.73 11.09
N ILE A 183 -7.41 7.80 11.18
CA ILE A 183 -8.38 7.97 12.27
C ILE A 183 -9.69 7.32 11.83
N ALA A 184 -10.05 6.23 12.52
CA ALA A 184 -11.29 5.51 12.28
C ALA A 184 -12.49 6.26 12.87
N LYS A 185 -13.70 5.99 12.35
CA LYS A 185 -14.97 6.51 12.87
C LYS A 185 -14.92 8.01 13.20
N ALA A 186 -14.42 8.82 12.27
CA ALA A 186 -14.20 10.25 12.48
C ALA A 186 -15.52 11.03 12.65
N ASP A 187 -16.65 10.43 12.25
CA ASP A 187 -18.02 10.91 12.50
C ASP A 187 -18.34 11.07 14.00
N ALA A 188 -17.65 10.33 14.88
CA ALA A 188 -17.81 10.44 16.33
C ALA A 188 -17.12 11.66 16.95
N ILE A 189 -16.27 12.39 16.21
CA ILE A 189 -15.48 13.52 16.72
C ILE A 189 -15.83 14.80 15.96
N SER A 190 -15.96 15.93 16.67
CA SER A 190 -16.18 17.22 16.01
C SER A 190 -14.95 17.68 15.22
N LYS A 191 -15.14 18.51 14.19
CA LYS A 191 -14.02 19.02 13.35
C LYS A 191 -12.93 19.73 14.16
N SER A 192 -13.33 20.45 15.21
CA SER A 192 -12.40 21.17 16.10
C SER A 192 -11.60 20.23 16.99
N GLU A 193 -12.23 19.17 17.52
CA GLU A 193 -11.56 18.12 18.28
C GLU A 193 -10.65 17.26 17.42
N LEU A 194 -11.06 16.94 16.18
CA LEU A 194 -10.26 16.18 15.24
C LEU A 194 -8.95 16.89 14.92
N THR A 195 -8.99 18.21 14.72
CA THR A 195 -7.80 19.02 14.46
C THR A 195 -6.83 18.97 15.65
N LYS A 196 -7.36 19.13 16.88
CA LYS A 196 -6.55 19.01 18.11
C LYS A 196 -5.99 17.60 18.29
N PHE A 197 -6.77 16.58 17.95
CA PHE A 197 -6.38 15.19 18.05
C PHE A 197 -5.26 14.84 17.05
N LYS A 198 -5.37 15.29 15.80
CA LYS A 198 -4.30 15.15 14.80
C LYS A 198 -2.99 15.76 15.27
N ILE A 199 -3.03 17.01 15.76
CA ILE A 199 -1.83 17.70 16.26
C ILE A 199 -1.19 16.91 17.41
N LYS A 200 -2.00 16.42 18.35
CA LYS A 200 -1.51 15.60 19.47
C LYS A 200 -0.86 14.31 18.99
N ILE A 201 -1.52 13.56 18.10
CA ILE A 201 -0.97 12.31 17.57
C ILE A 201 0.36 12.58 16.84
N THR A 202 0.39 13.57 15.95
CA THR A 202 1.63 13.93 15.23
C THR A 202 2.75 14.30 16.20
N SER A 203 2.44 15.10 17.23
CA SER A 203 3.41 15.45 18.28
C SER A 203 3.92 14.22 19.03
N GLU A 204 3.05 13.27 19.36
CA GLU A 204 3.40 12.04 20.07
C GLU A 204 4.25 11.09 19.22
N LEU A 205 3.94 10.97 17.93
CA LEU A 205 4.73 10.18 16.97
C LEU A 205 6.14 10.76 16.81
N VAL A 206 6.24 12.07 16.63
CA VAL A 206 7.55 12.76 16.52
C VAL A 206 8.35 12.64 17.80
N SER A 207 7.71 12.83 18.97
CA SER A 207 8.38 12.73 20.27
C SER A 207 8.94 11.32 20.55
N ASN A 208 8.29 10.29 20.01
CA ASN A 208 8.72 8.90 20.17
C ASN A 208 9.62 8.40 19.03
N GLY A 209 9.85 9.23 18.01
CA GLY A 209 10.71 8.94 16.85
C GLY A 209 10.11 7.93 15.87
N VAL A 210 8.77 7.83 15.80
CA VAL A 210 8.09 6.92 14.87
C VAL A 210 8.06 7.53 13.47
N GLN A 211 8.60 6.81 12.49
CA GLN A 211 8.58 7.26 11.10
C GLN A 211 7.26 6.85 10.44
N ILE A 212 6.52 7.85 9.96
CA ILE A 212 5.32 7.64 9.12
C ILE A 212 5.65 7.95 7.67
N TYR A 213 4.84 7.40 6.76
CA TYR A 213 4.95 7.70 5.35
C TYR A 213 4.73 9.21 5.10
N GLN A 214 5.66 9.80 4.35
CA GLN A 214 5.56 11.17 3.87
C GLN A 214 5.47 11.12 2.35
N PHE A 215 4.58 11.93 1.78
CA PHE A 215 4.47 11.99 0.33
C PHE A 215 5.78 12.54 -0.26
N PRO A 216 6.34 11.89 -1.29
CA PRO A 216 7.57 12.33 -1.91
C PRO A 216 7.39 13.74 -2.50
N THR A 217 8.37 14.61 -2.27
CA THR A 217 8.38 16.02 -2.75
C THR A 217 9.40 16.25 -3.86
N ASP A 218 9.96 15.17 -4.40
CA ASP A 218 11.08 15.22 -5.37
C ASP A 218 10.65 15.75 -6.75
N ASP A 219 9.37 15.68 -7.07
CA ASP A 219 8.82 16.15 -8.34
C ASP A 219 8.25 17.56 -8.17
N GLU A 220 8.85 18.55 -8.83
CA GLU A 220 8.47 19.97 -8.75
C GLU A 220 6.97 20.22 -9.05
N SER A 221 6.33 19.36 -9.84
CA SER A 221 4.90 19.51 -10.19
C SER A 221 3.95 19.16 -9.05
N VAL A 222 4.38 18.31 -8.12
CA VAL A 222 3.59 17.85 -6.96
C VAL A 222 4.23 18.23 -5.62
N ALA A 223 5.44 18.80 -5.62
CA ALA A 223 6.20 19.18 -4.43
C ALA A 223 5.44 20.18 -3.55
N GLU A 224 4.80 21.20 -4.14
CA GLU A 224 4.03 22.19 -3.37
C GLU A 224 2.80 21.57 -2.72
N ILE A 225 2.10 20.68 -3.43
CA ILE A 225 0.90 20.00 -2.95
C ILE A 225 1.28 18.99 -1.85
N ASN A 226 2.29 18.15 -2.11
CA ASN A 226 2.78 17.14 -1.18
C ASN A 226 3.44 17.77 0.06
N GLY A 227 4.16 18.89 -0.11
CA GLY A 227 4.70 19.68 0.99
C GLY A 227 3.60 20.26 1.87
N THR A 228 2.56 20.85 1.25
CA THR A 228 1.40 21.36 2.00
C THR A 228 0.65 20.23 2.71
N MET A 229 0.51 19.06 2.09
CA MET A 229 -0.14 17.88 2.70
C MET A 229 0.67 17.30 3.87
N ASN A 230 1.99 17.22 3.73
CA ASN A 230 2.91 16.78 4.78
C ASN A 230 2.90 17.73 5.99
N VAL A 231 2.85 19.05 5.75
CA VAL A 231 2.85 20.08 6.81
C VAL A 231 1.49 20.23 7.49
N SER A 232 0.39 20.05 6.76
CA SER A 232 -0.97 20.22 7.30
C SER A 232 -1.46 19.05 8.17
N GLY A 233 -0.62 18.02 8.38
CA GLY A 233 -1.05 16.78 9.03
C GLY A 233 -2.07 16.00 8.19
N SER A 234 -2.12 16.26 6.87
CA SER A 234 -2.99 15.57 5.92
C SER A 234 -2.48 14.19 5.55
N ASN A 235 -1.31 13.79 6.06
CA ASN A 235 -0.81 12.41 6.00
C ASN A 235 -1.71 11.42 6.77
N PHE A 236 -2.66 11.95 7.55
CA PHE A 236 -3.74 11.17 8.13
C PHE A 236 -4.90 11.04 7.17
N LEU A 237 -5.16 9.82 6.70
CA LEU A 237 -6.45 9.52 6.07
C LEU A 237 -7.53 9.60 7.17
N THR A 238 -8.50 10.48 6.98
CA THR A 238 -9.63 10.61 7.90
C THR A 238 -10.83 9.95 7.25
N ILE A 239 -11.41 8.95 7.91
CA ILE A 239 -12.55 8.21 7.36
C ILE A 239 -13.79 8.56 8.18
N CYS A 240 -14.78 9.14 7.51
CA CYS A 240 -16.14 9.21 8.04
C CYS A 240 -16.85 7.91 7.70
N PHE A 241 -17.36 7.21 8.70
CA PHE A 241 -18.36 6.18 8.47
C PHE A 241 -19.72 6.88 8.42
N LEU A 242 -20.45 6.73 7.32
CA LEU A 242 -21.81 7.22 7.13
C LEU A 242 -22.73 6.04 6.85
#